data_AF-A0ABD5UJT3-F1
#
_entry.id   AF-A0ABD5UJT3-F1
#
_cell.length_a   1.000
_cell.length_b   1.000
_cell.length_c   1.000
_cell.angle_alpha   90.00
_cell.angle_beta   90.00
_cell.angle_gamma   90.00
#
_symmetry.space_group_name_H-M   'P 1'
#
loop_
_entity.id
_entity.type
_entity.pdbx_description
1 polymer ?
#
loop_
_entity_poly.entity_id
_entity_poly.type
_entity_poly.pdbx_seq_one_letter_code
_entity_poly.pdbx_strand_id
1 'polypeptide(L)' 'MAATESVRTTVGLKQSTKRRLEALKPYDSMSYDELLSEMADVYEGDA' A
#
# COMPACT_ATOMS: atom_id res chain seq x y z
N MET A 1 -1.45 5.26 27.54
CA MET A 1 -1.03 4.84 26.18
C MET A 1 -2.15 5.25 25.24
N ALA A 2 -1.90 6.21 24.35
CA ALA A 2 -2.91 6.59 23.36
C ALA A 2 -3.01 5.47 22.33
N ALA A 3 -4.21 4.91 22.16
CA ALA A 3 -4.48 4.00 21.05
C ALA A 3 -4.34 4.82 19.76
N THR A 4 -3.35 4.49 18.92
CA THR A 4 -3.26 5.04 17.57
C THR A 4 -4.46 4.53 16.79
N GLU A 5 -5.42 5.40 16.55
CA GLU A 5 -6.64 5.09 15.80
C GLU A 5 -6.23 4.77 14.35
N SER A 6 -6.46 3.54 13.91
CA SER A 6 -6.15 3.13 12.53
C SER A 6 -7.15 3.77 11.57
N VAL A 7 -6.77 4.91 10.97
CA VAL A 7 -7.59 5.58 9.97
C VAL A 7 -7.48 4.81 8.65
N ARG A 8 -8.61 4.27 8.17
CA ARG A 8 -8.69 3.61 6.85
C ARG A 8 -9.23 4.57 5.80
N THR A 9 -8.56 4.67 4.67
CA THR A 9 -9.02 5.44 3.51
C THR A 9 -9.22 4.52 2.31
N THR A 10 -10.28 4.74 1.54
CA THR A 10 -10.53 4.00 0.29
C THR A 10 -10.17 4.87 -0.90
N VAL A 11 -9.35 4.35 -1.80
CA VAL A 11 -8.98 5.00 -3.05
C VAL A 11 -9.53 4.23 -4.25
N GLY A 12 -10.17 4.96 -5.17
CA GLY A 12 -10.63 4.41 -6.44
C GLY A 12 -9.46 4.29 -7.41
N LEU A 13 -9.27 3.11 -7.99
CA LEU A 13 -8.18 2.82 -8.93
C LEU A 13 -8.73 2.24 -10.24
N LYS A 14 -8.03 2.51 -11.35
CA LYS A 14 -8.33 1.84 -12.63
C LYS A 14 -8.01 0.35 -12.53
N GLN A 15 -8.76 -0.49 -13.25
CA GLN A 15 -8.54 -1.94 -13.26
C GLN A 15 -7.12 -2.33 -13.70
N SER A 16 -6.54 -1.59 -14.66
CA SER A 16 -5.16 -1.80 -15.09
C SER A 16 -4.15 -1.53 -13.97
N THR A 17 -4.37 -0.47 -13.18
CA THR A 17 -3.53 -0.17 -12.01
C THR A 17 -3.65 -1.27 -10.96
N LYS A 18 -4.85 -1.76 -10.67
CA LYS A 18 -5.04 -2.89 -9.74
C LYS A 18 -4.23 -4.12 -10.15
N ARG A 19 -4.30 -4.53 -11.42
CA ARG A 19 -3.52 -5.68 -11.91
C ARG A 19 -2.01 -5.48 -11.78
N ARG A 20 -1.53 -4.26 -12.00
CA ARG A 20 -0.12 -3.92 -11.80
C ARG A 20 0.28 -4.02 -10.33
N LEU A 21 -0.56 -3.53 -9.42
CA LEU A 21 -0.33 -3.65 -7.97
C LEU A 21 -0.33 -5.12 -7.52
N GLU A 22 -1.22 -5.96 -8.07
CA GLU A 22 -1.22 -7.41 -7.81
C GLU A 22 0.10 -8.06 -8.25
N ALA A 23 0.60 -7.72 -9.44
CA ALA A 23 1.86 -8.25 -9.95
C ALA A 23 3.10 -7.75 -9.20
N LEU A 24 3.00 -6.64 -8.45
CA LEU A 24 4.08 -6.08 -7.64
C LEU A 24 4.17 -6.70 -6.25
N LYS A 25 3.14 -7.44 -5.81
CA LYS A 25 3.18 -8.12 -4.51
C LYS A 25 4.27 -9.20 -4.52
N PRO A 26 5.22 -9.18 -3.57
CA PRO A 26 6.25 -10.21 -3.47
C PRO A 26 5.66 -11.59 -3.13
N TYR A 27 4.53 -11.61 -2.43
CA TYR A 27 3.79 -12.81 -2.02
C TYR A 27 2.29 -12.52 -1.96
N ASP A 28 1.47 -13.54 -2.25
CA ASP A 28 0.00 -13.40 -2.33
C ASP A 28 -0.65 -12.97 -1.01
N SER A 29 -0.03 -13.30 0.14
CA SER A 29 -0.53 -12.93 1.46
C SER A 29 -0.33 -11.46 1.80
N MET A 30 0.46 -10.69 1.01
CA MET A 30 0.68 -9.28 1.27
C MET A 30 -0.59 -8.48 0.99
N SER A 31 -0.99 -7.62 1.92
CA SER A 31 -2.06 -6.67 1.67
C SER A 31 -1.58 -5.53 0.75
N TYR A 32 -2.53 -4.82 0.14
CA TYR A 32 -2.18 -3.62 -0.61
C TYR A 32 -1.74 -2.47 0.29
N ASP A 33 -2.22 -2.46 1.53
CA ASP A 33 -1.86 -1.45 2.52
C ASP A 33 -0.38 -1.54 2.87
N GLU A 34 0.09 -2.75 3.19
CA GLU A 34 1.51 -3.04 3.41
C GLU A 34 2.35 -2.68 2.17
N LEU A 35 1.92 -3.09 0.98
CA LEU A 35 2.66 -2.77 -0.25
C LEU A 35 2.80 -1.26 -0.47
N LEU A 36 1.69 -0.53 -0.30
CA LEU A 36 1.69 0.93 -0.51
C LEU A 36 2.50 1.66 0.57
N SER A 37 2.48 1.17 1.82
CA SER A 37 3.31 1.72 2.90
C SER A 37 4.79 1.57 2.56
N GLU A 38 5.24 0.36 2.20
CA GLU A 38 6.64 0.12 1.84
C GLU A 38 7.08 0.97 0.64
N MET A 39 6.20 1.12 -0.36
CA MET A 39 6.48 2.00 -1.51
C MET A 39 6.58 3.49 -1.13
N ALA A 40 5.76 3.94 -0.17
CA ALA A 40 5.81 5.30 0.34
C ALA A 40 7.10 5.54 1.12
N ASP A 41 7.48 4.60 1.99
CA ASP A 41 8.72 4.66 2.78
C ASP A 41 9.96 4.76 1.88
N VAL A 42 9.99 4.00 0.78
CA VAL A 42 11.06 4.09 -0.23
C VAL A 42 11.07 5.47 -0.90
N TYR A 43 9.91 5.99 -1.29
CA TYR A 43 9.82 7.29 -1.96
C TYR A 43 10.20 8.46 -1.04
N GLU A 44 9.84 8.41 0.25
CA GLU A 44 10.24 9.41 1.25
C GLU A 44 11.73 9.30 1.61
N GLY A 45 12.29 8.09 1.61
CA GLY A 45 13.71 7.85 1.90
C GLY A 45 14.68 8.27 0.80
N ASP A 46 14.22 8.34 -0.45
CA ASP A 46 15.00 8.79 -1.63
C ASP A 46 14.90 10.30 -1.90
N ALA A 47 14.24 11.08 -1.02
CA ALA A 47 14.02 12.53 -1.16
C ALA A 47 14.97 13.41 -0.34
#